data_AF-A0A2L1U088-F1
#
_entry.id   AF-A0A2L1U088-F1
#
_cell.length_a   1.000
_cell.length_b   1.000
_cell.length_c   1.000
_cell.angle_alpha   90.00
_cell.angle_beta   90.00
_cell.angle_gamma   90.00
#
_symmetry.space_group_name_H-M   'P 1'
#
loop_
_entity.id
_entity.type
_entity.pdbx_description
1 polymer ?
#
loop_
_entity_poly.entity_id
_entity_poly.type
_entity_poly.pdbx_seq_one_letter_code
_entity_poly.pdbx_strand_id
1 'polypeptide(L)' 'MYYVIMIDGIPYMKEGCYIPTYETVDTAEKWARKLSTFGGYRNSKIEVTRATFKPITTVSEGLPK' A
#
# COMPACT_ATOMS: atom_id res chain seq x y z
N MET A 1 -5.64 6.46 11.40
CA MET A 1 -6.14 5.39 10.49
C MET A 1 -5.81 5.84 9.09
N TYR A 2 -5.27 4.97 8.25
CA TYR A 2 -4.84 5.32 6.89
C TYR A 2 -5.56 4.47 5.86
N TYR A 3 -5.58 4.92 4.61
CA TYR A 3 -6.02 4.14 3.47
C TYR A 3 -4.81 3.73 2.65
N VAL A 4 -4.81 2.50 2.14
CA VAL A 4 -3.78 1.95 1.27
C VAL A 4 -4.43 1.36 0.03
N ILE A 5 -3.68 1.34 -1.07
CA ILE A 5 -4.11 0.71 -2.32
C ILE A 5 -3.61 -0.73 -2.31
N MET A 6 -4.48 -1.65 -2.68
CA MET A 6 -4.19 -3.08 -2.85
C MET A 6 -4.23 -3.39 -4.35
N ILE A 7 -3.25 -4.15 -4.83
CA ILE A 7 -3.20 -4.69 -6.18
C ILE A 7 -3.14 -6.21 -6.06
N ASP A 8 -4.15 -6.88 -6.61
CA ASP A 8 -4.29 -8.34 -6.55
C ASP A 8 -4.24 -8.89 -5.11
N GLY A 9 -4.81 -8.15 -4.16
CA GLY A 9 -4.85 -8.51 -2.74
C GLY A 9 -3.56 -8.19 -1.95
N ILE A 10 -2.54 -7.61 -2.59
CA ILE A 10 -1.26 -7.26 -1.96
C ILE A 10 -1.14 -5.73 -1.84
N PRO A 11 -0.60 -5.17 -0.74
CA PRO A 11 -0.37 -3.73 -0.65
C PRO A 11 0.52 -3.24 -1.79
N TYR A 12 0.07 -2.21 -2.49
CA TYR A 12 0.86 -1.55 -3.51
C TYR A 12 2.13 -0.96 -2.88
N MET A 13 3.28 -1.40 -3.38
CA MET A 13 4.58 -0.83 -3.02
C MET A 13 5.05 0.08 -4.14
N LYS A 14 5.25 1.35 -3.83
CA LYS A 14 5.85 2.29 -4.77
C LYS A 14 7.37 2.09 -4.75
N GLU A 15 7.95 1.84 -5.92
CA GLU A 15 9.40 1.67 -6.11
C GLU A 15 10.01 0.55 -5.26
N GLY A 16 9.19 -0.42 -4.81
CA GLY A 16 9.63 -1.53 -3.96
C GLY A 16 10.02 -1.16 -2.53
N CYS A 17 9.92 0.12 -2.13
CA CYS A 17 10.50 0.61 -0.89
C CYS A 17 9.47 0.95 0.20
N TYR A 18 8.25 1.39 -0.16
CA TYR A 18 7.24 1.75 0.82
C TYR A 18 5.81 1.59 0.30
N ILE A 19 4.87 1.42 1.23
CA ILE A 19 3.43 1.37 0.96
C ILE A 19 2.88 2.80 1.09
N PRO A 20 2.38 3.44 0.02
CA PRO A 20 1.76 4.75 0.12
C PRO A 20 0.51 4.70 1.02
N THR A 21 0.43 5.63 1.96
CA THR A 21 -0.71 5.80 2.86
C THR A 21 -1.43 7.11 2.58
N TYR A 22 -2.75 7.11 2.64
CA TYR A 22 -3.60 8.28 2.40
C TYR A 22 -4.50 8.54 3.61
N GLU A 23 -4.76 9.82 3.90
CA GLU A 23 -5.63 10.21 5.02
C GLU A 23 -7.11 10.00 4.73
N THR A 24 -7.51 10.12 3.45
CA THR A 24 -8.90 10.01 3.02
C THR A 24 -9.07 8.92 1.96
N VAL A 25 -10.25 8.30 1.95
CA VAL A 25 -10.63 7.29 0.97
C VAL A 25 -10.65 7.88 -0.44
N ASP A 26 -11.19 9.08 -0.62
CA ASP A 26 -11.27 9.77 -1.91
C ASP A 26 -9.90 9.97 -2.56
N THR A 27 -8.88 10.32 -1.75
CA THR A 27 -7.51 10.48 -2.26
C THR A 27 -6.94 9.15 -2.71
N ALA A 28 -7.12 8.09 -1.91
CA ALA A 28 -6.69 6.74 -2.25
C ALA A 28 -7.37 6.23 -3.52
N GLU A 29 -8.69 6.42 -3.66
CA GLU A 29 -9.45 6.02 -4.84
C GLU A 29 -9.03 6.79 -6.11
N LYS A 30 -8.78 8.10 -5.98
CA LYS A 30 -8.27 8.91 -7.11
C LYS A 30 -6.94 8.37 -7.61
N TRP A 31 -6.05 7.94 -6.72
CA TRP A 31 -4.79 7.31 -7.10
C TRP A 31 -4.96 5.89 -7.64
N ALA A 32 -5.84 5.08 -7.05
CA ALA A 32 -6.17 3.74 -7.53
C ALA A 32 -6.69 3.78 -8.98
N ARG A 33 -7.57 4.72 -9.32
CA ARG A 33 -8.07 4.93 -10.69
C ARG A 33 -6.97 5.36 -11.66
N LYS A 34 -6.00 6.16 -11.20
CA LYS A 34 -4.82 6.49 -12.02
C LYS A 34 -3.98 5.23 -12.24
N LEU A 35 -3.72 4.44 -11.20
CA LEU A 35 -2.96 3.20 -11.28
C LEU A 35 -3.58 2.21 -12.27
N SER A 36 -4.92 2.06 -12.29
CA SER A 36 -5.59 1.17 -13.25
C SER A 36 -5.39 1.56 -14.71
N THR A 37 -5.00 2.80 -15.00
CA THR A 37 -4.70 3.26 -16.37
C THR A 37 -3.27 2.98 -16.80
N PHE A 38 -2.35 2.69 -15.87
CA PHE A 38 -0.99 2.32 -16.24
C PHE A 38 -0.96 0.91 -16.84
N GLY A 39 -0.25 0.74 -17.94
CA GLY A 39 -0.22 -0.53 -18.70
C GLY A 39 0.17 -1.75 -17.86
N GLY A 40 1.01 -1.56 -16.83
CA GLY A 40 1.44 -2.63 -15.92
C GLY A 40 0.34 -3.21 -15.02
N TYR A 41 -0.79 -2.50 -14.84
CA TYR A 41 -1.87 -2.91 -13.93
C TYR A 41 -3.21 -3.12 -14.65
N ARG A 42 -3.21 -3.16 -15.99
CA ARG A 42 -4.44 -3.20 -16.80
C ARG A 42 -5.33 -4.42 -16.50
N ASN A 43 -4.73 -5.54 -16.10
CA ASN A 43 -5.43 -6.78 -15.77
C ASN A 43 -5.48 -7.07 -14.26
N SER A 44 -5.00 -6.15 -13.43
CA SER A 44 -4.96 -6.33 -11.98
C SER A 44 -6.23 -5.84 -11.32
N LYS A 45 -6.63 -6.51 -10.24
CA LYS A 45 -7.69 -6.05 -9.35
C LYS A 45 -7.14 -4.98 -8.41
N ILE A 46 -7.62 -3.75 -8.55
CA ILE A 46 -7.20 -2.63 -7.70
C ILE A 46 -8.30 -2.29 -6.70
N GLU A 47 -7.95 -2.30 -5.41
CA GLU A 47 -8.87 -2.05 -4.29
C GLU A 47 -8.27 -1.00 -3.34
N VAL A 48 -9.11 -0.36 -2.53
CA VAL A 48 -8.68 0.53 -1.44
C VAL A 48 -9.14 -0.07 -0.12
N THR A 49 -8.25 -0.15 0.86
CA THR A 49 -8.58 -0.66 2.19
C THR A 49 -8.04 0.23 3.30
N ARG A 50 -8.57 0.06 4.51
CA ARG A 50 -8.11 0.75 5.72
C ARG A 50 -6.93 -0.02 6.31
N ALA A 51 -5.84 0.68 6.55
CA ALA A 51 -4.67 0.19 7.27
C ALA A 51 -4.55 0.87 8.64
N THR A 52 -4.17 0.07 9.63
CA THR A 52 -3.77 0.56 10.95
C THR A 52 -2.35 0.09 11.21
N PHE A 53 -1.44 1.04 11.42
CA PHE A 53 -0.07 0.74 11.78
C PHE A 53 0.05 0.69 13.30
N LYS A 54 0.63 -0.38 13.82
CA LYS A 54 1.09 -0.42 15.19
C LYS A 54 2.57 -0.05 15.20
N PRO A 55 3.02 0.91 16.03
CA PRO A 55 4.43 1.20 16.16
C PRO A 55 5.15 -0.07 16.63
N ILE A 56 6.22 -0.46 15.93
CA ILE A 56 7.10 -1.52 16.40
C ILE A 56 8.09 -0.86 17.35
N THR A 57 7.94 -1.14 18.64
CA THR A 57 8.80 -0.59 19.71
C THR A 57 10.06 -1.43 19.94
N THR A 58 10.21 -2.55 19.24
CA THR A 58 11.29 -3.50 19.47
C THR A 58 11.87 -3.96 18.13
N VAL A 59 13.06 -3.47 17.82
CA VAL A 59 13.90 -4.00 16.73
C VAL A 59 14.85 -4.99 17.38
N SER A 60 14.52 -6.28 17.36
CA SER A 60 15.47 -7.32 17.72
C SER A 60 16.43 -7.51 16.54
N GLU A 61 17.59 -6.86 16.58
CA GLU A 61 18.72 -7.27 15.75
C GLU A 61 19.14 -8.66 16.21
N GLY A 62 18.85 -9.69 15.40
CA GLY A 62 19.42 -11.00 15.63
C GLY A 62 20.94 -10.88 15.56
N LEU A 63 21.62 -11.06 16.70
CA LEU A 63 23.06 -11.23 16.73
C LEU A 63 23.44 -12.31 15.69
N PRO A 64 24.39 -12.03 14.77
CA PRO A 64 24.84 -13.03 13.83
C PRO A 64 25.42 -14.23 14.61
N LYS A 65 24.95 -15.43 14.30
CA LYS A 65 25.58 -16.68 14.74
C LYS A 65 26.81 -16.98 13.90
#